data_AF-A0A7W0VD09-F1
#
_entry.id   AF-A0A7W0VD09-F1
#
_cell.length_a   1.000
_cell.length_b   1.000
_cell.length_c   1.000
_cell.angle_alpha   90.00
_cell.angle_beta   90.00
_cell.angle_gamma   90.00
#
_symmetry.space_group_name_H-M   'P 1'
#
loop_
_entity.id
_entity.type
_entity.pdbx_description
1 polymer ?
#
loop_
_entity_poly.entity_id
_entity_poly.type
_entity_poly.pdbx_seq_one_letter_code
_entity_poly.pdbx_strand_id
1 'polypeptide(L)'
;MRTNSSLVLSTALVAVSAFAGCGGKGKLPGGMPGKPDMPGGLGGMSGEVDPDTCENYASSTAGARFKAFLQATKRLQTTAAETAEVVKQSCITMGKEMKMSDAEFTGETKDICAKVITTYQDNLKVSLKGGAKLKVEYKPAVCTIDASASASAAAKCEGSGGATAGTGGSSGGGSAECKAAGAVNASLDVECTEAELKLSADAKLVVDKSKLEMTLSALRSGLPKLLSIKARLEPMQKAVEVWAKAAADLKDMGPKFVNSFGDQAMCISGQIAASVRAASQIEANVSVSVSVTASASATAGG
;
A
#
# COMPACT_ATOMS: atom_id res chain seq x y z
N MET A 1 -27.13 -4.52 18.26
CA MET A 1 -27.79 -3.30 17.76
C MET A 1 -27.22 -2.97 16.40
N ARG A 2 -28.00 -3.11 15.30
CA ARG A 2 -27.57 -2.70 13.96
C ARG A 2 -27.87 -1.22 13.80
N THR A 3 -26.86 -0.37 13.93
CA THR A 3 -26.96 1.04 13.56
C THR A 3 -26.92 1.13 12.03
N ASN A 4 -28.06 1.43 11.41
CA ASN A 4 -28.13 1.86 10.03
C ASN A 4 -27.49 3.26 9.95
N SER A 5 -26.17 3.31 9.81
CA SER A 5 -25.46 4.57 9.57
C SER A 5 -25.73 4.99 8.13
N SER A 6 -26.66 5.93 7.95
CA SER A 6 -26.80 6.69 6.71
C SER A 6 -25.50 7.48 6.50
N LEU A 7 -24.60 6.94 5.70
CA LEU A 7 -23.33 7.57 5.37
C LEU A 7 -23.62 8.69 4.37
N VAL A 8 -23.86 9.89 4.87
CA VAL A 8 -23.85 11.12 4.07
C VAL A 8 -22.38 11.35 3.71
N LEU A 9 -21.95 10.79 2.58
CA LEU A 9 -20.64 11.01 1.99
C LEU A 9 -20.63 12.44 1.44
N SER A 10 -20.29 13.41 2.29
CA SER A 10 -19.90 14.73 1.83
C SER A 10 -18.75 14.55 0.83
N THR A 11 -18.91 15.14 -0.35
CA THR A 11 -17.92 15.23 -1.42
C THR A 11 -16.67 15.95 -0.90
N ALA A 12 -15.83 15.22 -0.16
CA ALA A 12 -14.43 15.55 -0.03
C ALA A 12 -13.81 15.26 -1.39
N LEU A 13 -13.75 16.31 -2.21
CA LEU A 13 -12.87 16.38 -3.36
C LEU A 13 -11.46 16.15 -2.79
N VAL A 14 -11.01 14.90 -2.78
CA VAL A 14 -9.62 14.57 -2.48
C VAL A 14 -8.86 15.16 -3.65
N ALA A 15 -8.43 16.40 -3.47
CA ALA A 15 -7.36 16.97 -4.25
C ALA A 15 -6.23 15.96 -4.12
N VAL A 16 -6.02 15.17 -5.17
CA VAL A 16 -4.76 14.49 -5.42
C VAL A 16 -3.77 15.64 -5.56
N SER A 17 -3.26 16.12 -4.43
CA SER A 17 -2.15 17.03 -4.38
C SER A 17 -1.05 16.30 -5.13
N ALA A 18 -0.81 16.80 -6.34
CA ALA A 18 0.22 16.32 -7.21
C ALA A 18 1.49 16.14 -6.40
N PHE A 19 1.93 14.90 -6.21
CA PHE A 19 3.35 14.62 -6.08
C PHE A 19 4.00 14.89 -7.45
N ALA A 20 3.97 16.16 -7.86
CA ALA A 20 4.96 16.74 -8.75
C ALA A 20 6.24 16.84 -7.92
N GLY A 21 7.00 15.74 -7.83
CA GLY A 21 8.07 15.69 -6.85
C GLY A 21 9.07 14.55 -6.90
N CYS A 22 9.22 13.83 -8.01
CA CYS A 22 10.51 13.20 -8.34
C CYS A 22 10.69 13.01 -9.85
N GLY A 23 10.20 13.96 -10.64
CA GLY A 23 10.61 14.14 -12.04
C GLY A 23 11.89 14.97 -12.09
N GLY A 24 13.02 14.37 -11.73
CA GLY A 24 14.33 14.99 -11.81
C GLY A 24 14.80 15.18 -13.26
N LYS A 25 14.21 16.12 -14.00
CA LYS A 25 14.86 16.78 -15.15
C LYS A 25 15.63 18.01 -14.66
N GLY A 26 16.50 17.81 -13.66
CA GLY A 26 17.52 18.78 -13.29
C GLY A 26 18.82 18.44 -14.01
N LYS A 27 19.12 19.11 -15.12
CA LYS A 27 20.50 19.23 -15.60
C LYS A 27 21.27 19.96 -14.50
N LEU A 28 22.07 19.23 -13.72
CA LEU A 28 23.10 19.83 -12.87
C LEU A 28 24.21 20.38 -13.78
N PRO A 29 24.49 21.70 -13.79
CA PRO A 29 25.68 22.24 -14.42
C PRO A 29 26.83 22.09 -13.42
N GLY A 30 27.71 21.13 -13.66
CA GLY A 30 28.88 20.93 -12.79
C GLY A 30 29.66 19.68 -13.16
N GLY A 31 30.53 19.81 -14.16
CA GLY A 31 31.58 18.82 -14.41
C GLY A 31 32.58 18.84 -13.26
N MET A 32 32.68 17.75 -12.51
CA MET A 32 33.87 17.42 -11.73
C MET A 32 34.82 16.62 -12.62
N PRO A 33 36.03 17.12 -12.90
CA PRO A 33 37.06 16.36 -13.56
C PRO A 33 37.72 15.38 -12.57
N GLY A 34 37.72 14.09 -12.92
CA GLY A 34 38.62 13.09 -12.37
C GLY A 34 38.24 12.51 -11.00
N LYS A 35 37.52 11.38 -11.01
CA LYS A 35 37.57 10.40 -9.91
C LYS A 35 37.92 9.03 -10.50
N PRO A 36 38.91 8.30 -9.96
CA PRO A 36 39.38 7.04 -10.52
C PRO A 36 38.27 5.99 -10.52
N ASP A 37 38.24 5.20 -11.59
CA ASP A 37 37.40 4.03 -11.76
C ASP A 37 37.51 3.13 -10.53
N MET A 38 36.41 3.02 -9.77
CA MET A 38 36.27 1.98 -8.74
C MET A 38 35.95 0.66 -9.47
N PRO A 39 36.85 -0.34 -9.44
CA PRO A 39 36.61 -1.64 -10.04
C PRO A 39 35.82 -2.49 -9.03
N GLY A 40 34.52 -2.63 -9.27
CA GLY A 40 33.65 -3.49 -8.45
C GLY A 40 32.21 -3.43 -8.94
N GLY A 41 31.80 -4.44 -9.70
CA GLY A 41 30.44 -4.58 -10.20
C GLY A 41 29.42 -4.67 -9.07
N LEU A 42 28.68 -3.59 -8.84
CA LEU A 42 27.46 -3.58 -8.04
C LEU A 42 26.33 -4.21 -8.87
N GLY A 43 26.35 -5.54 -8.99
CA GLY A 43 25.24 -6.32 -9.49
C GLY A 43 24.06 -6.22 -8.52
N GLY A 44 23.00 -5.52 -8.94
CA GLY A 44 21.80 -5.32 -8.12
C GLY A 44 20.97 -4.10 -8.52
N MET A 45 20.73 -3.88 -9.83
CA MET A 45 19.96 -2.72 -10.30
C MET A 45 18.45 -2.78 -10.01
N SER A 46 17.93 -3.87 -9.42
CA SER A 46 16.48 -3.98 -9.13
C SER A 46 16.01 -3.12 -7.96
N GLY A 47 16.90 -2.57 -7.13
CA GLY A 47 16.51 -1.74 -5.97
C GLY A 47 15.67 -2.47 -4.91
N GLU A 48 15.53 -3.79 -5.05
CA GLU A 48 14.81 -4.65 -4.12
C GLU A 48 15.67 -4.94 -2.90
N VAL A 49 15.05 -4.95 -1.71
CA VAL A 49 15.73 -5.31 -0.48
C VAL A 49 15.91 -6.82 -0.44
N ASP A 50 17.14 -7.27 -0.28
CA ASP A 50 17.46 -8.68 -0.11
C ASP A 50 18.18 -8.89 1.24
N PRO A 51 17.47 -9.48 2.24
CA PRO A 51 17.99 -9.65 3.59
C PRO A 51 19.13 -10.66 3.67
N ASP A 52 19.38 -11.45 2.62
CA ASP A 52 20.38 -12.51 2.61
C ASP A 52 21.66 -12.15 1.83
N THR A 53 21.73 -10.95 1.21
CA THR A 53 22.87 -10.55 0.37
C THR A 53 24.15 -10.29 1.14
N CYS A 54 24.05 -9.82 2.40
CA CYS A 54 25.23 -9.63 3.24
C CYS A 54 25.50 -10.95 3.97
N GLU A 55 26.60 -11.64 3.67
CA GLU A 55 26.93 -12.89 4.37
C GLU A 55 27.17 -12.63 5.86
N ASN A 56 26.67 -13.50 6.76
CA ASN A 56 27.02 -13.57 8.18
C ASN A 56 26.74 -12.36 9.10
N TYR A 57 26.18 -11.23 8.63
CA TYR A 57 25.85 -10.10 9.53
C TYR A 57 24.87 -10.48 10.63
N ALA A 58 23.96 -11.41 10.34
CA ALA A 58 22.95 -11.90 11.26
C ALA A 58 23.48 -12.82 12.38
N SER A 59 24.80 -13.04 12.48
CA SER A 59 25.43 -13.80 13.55
C SER A 59 25.43 -13.08 14.91
N SER A 60 25.30 -11.75 14.90
CA SER A 60 25.14 -10.93 16.10
C SER A 60 23.66 -10.65 16.40
N THR A 61 23.31 -10.36 17.65
CA THR A 61 21.94 -9.95 18.02
C THR A 61 21.49 -8.72 17.22
N ALA A 62 22.35 -7.71 17.06
CA ALA A 62 22.05 -6.51 16.29
C ALA A 62 21.81 -6.84 14.80
N GLY A 63 22.64 -7.68 14.21
CA GLY A 63 22.47 -8.11 12.83
C GLY A 63 21.24 -9.00 12.61
N ALA A 64 20.89 -9.86 13.57
CA ALA A 64 19.67 -10.66 13.51
C ALA A 64 18.41 -9.78 13.53
N ARG A 65 18.39 -8.74 14.38
CA ARG A 65 17.32 -7.74 14.41
C ARG A 65 17.23 -6.97 13.09
N PHE A 66 18.37 -6.54 12.56
CA PHE A 66 18.43 -5.85 11.27
C PHE A 66 17.96 -6.74 10.12
N LYS A 67 18.32 -8.04 10.14
CA LYS A 67 17.83 -9.03 9.18
C LYS A 67 16.32 -9.17 9.22
N ALA A 68 15.73 -9.29 10.41
CA ALA A 68 14.28 -9.36 10.57
C ALA A 68 13.59 -8.10 10.04
N PHE A 69 14.19 -6.92 10.25
CA PHE A 69 13.72 -5.67 9.67
C PHE A 69 13.78 -5.68 8.13
N LEU A 70 14.89 -6.09 7.53
CA LEU A 70 15.02 -6.20 6.07
C LEU A 70 14.04 -7.22 5.46
N GLN A 71 13.82 -8.35 6.14
CA GLN A 71 12.82 -9.34 5.74
C GLN A 71 11.40 -8.75 5.77
N ALA A 72 11.06 -8.00 6.81
CA ALA A 72 9.79 -7.29 6.87
C ALA A 72 9.67 -6.25 5.75
N THR A 73 10.73 -5.49 5.46
CA THR A 73 10.76 -4.55 4.32
C THR A 73 10.47 -5.26 3.00
N LYS A 74 11.15 -6.39 2.74
CA LYS A 74 10.94 -7.18 1.52
C LYS A 74 9.50 -7.67 1.41
N ARG A 75 8.94 -8.26 2.48
CA ARG A 75 7.53 -8.68 2.50
C ARG A 75 6.59 -7.50 2.21
N LEU A 76 6.85 -6.35 2.82
CA LEU A 76 6.05 -5.14 2.59
C LEU A 76 6.13 -4.65 1.13
N GLN A 77 7.32 -4.66 0.50
CA GLN A 77 7.49 -4.35 -0.92
C GLN A 77 6.68 -5.31 -1.80
N THR A 78 6.81 -6.62 -1.57
CA THR A 78 6.08 -7.65 -2.31
C THR A 78 4.58 -7.44 -2.17
N THR A 79 4.07 -7.29 -0.94
CA THR A 79 2.63 -7.10 -0.73
C THR A 79 2.12 -5.77 -1.30
N ALA A 80 2.90 -4.69 -1.27
CA ALA A 80 2.52 -3.44 -1.91
C ALA A 80 2.41 -3.59 -3.43
N ALA A 81 3.34 -4.32 -4.07
CA ALA A 81 3.31 -4.61 -5.49
C ALA A 81 2.11 -5.51 -5.87
N GLU A 82 1.87 -6.58 -5.11
CA GLU A 82 0.69 -7.45 -5.28
C GLU A 82 -0.60 -6.65 -5.11
N THR A 83 -0.68 -5.76 -4.12
CA THR A 83 -1.84 -4.90 -3.89
C THR A 83 -2.09 -3.97 -5.08
N ALA A 84 -1.03 -3.36 -5.64
CA ALA A 84 -1.14 -2.52 -6.82
C ALA A 84 -1.66 -3.31 -8.04
N GLU A 85 -1.22 -4.57 -8.20
CA GLU A 85 -1.72 -5.46 -9.27
C GLU A 85 -3.19 -5.84 -9.04
N VAL A 86 -3.62 -6.15 -7.81
CA VAL A 86 -5.03 -6.42 -7.51
C VAL A 86 -5.91 -5.20 -7.80
N VAL A 87 -5.44 -3.98 -7.47
CA VAL A 87 -6.14 -2.73 -7.83
C VAL A 87 -6.26 -2.60 -9.34
N LYS A 88 -5.18 -2.86 -10.09
CA LYS A 88 -5.18 -2.84 -11.56
C LYS A 88 -6.18 -3.84 -12.13
N GLN A 89 -6.13 -5.09 -11.69
CA GLN A 89 -7.05 -6.13 -12.13
C GLN A 89 -8.51 -5.79 -11.78
N SER A 90 -8.74 -5.14 -10.64
CA SER A 90 -10.08 -4.67 -10.27
C SER A 90 -10.58 -3.60 -11.23
N CYS A 91 -9.75 -2.61 -11.57
CA CYS A 91 -10.10 -1.58 -12.57
C CYS A 91 -10.34 -2.19 -13.96
N ILE A 92 -9.49 -3.12 -14.41
CA ILE A 92 -9.69 -3.84 -15.68
C ILE A 92 -11.02 -4.62 -15.67
N THR A 93 -11.31 -5.34 -14.59
CA THR A 93 -12.57 -6.08 -14.43
C THR A 93 -13.77 -5.14 -14.57
N MET A 94 -13.75 -3.99 -13.89
CA MET A 94 -14.80 -2.97 -13.99
C MET A 94 -14.93 -2.42 -15.42
N GLY A 95 -13.80 -2.13 -16.08
CA GLY A 95 -13.82 -1.63 -17.45
C GLY A 95 -14.38 -2.65 -18.45
N LYS A 96 -14.07 -3.93 -18.29
CA LYS A 96 -14.60 -5.02 -19.14
C LYS A 96 -16.11 -5.19 -18.98
N GLU A 97 -16.62 -5.07 -17.75
CA GLU A 97 -18.07 -5.01 -17.49
C GLU A 97 -18.73 -3.84 -18.24
N MET A 98 -18.03 -2.69 -18.33
CA MET A 98 -18.46 -1.51 -19.10
C MET A 98 -18.16 -1.57 -20.60
N LYS A 99 -17.72 -2.72 -21.12
CA LYS A 99 -17.38 -2.93 -22.54
C LYS A 99 -16.29 -1.99 -23.07
N MET A 100 -15.41 -1.52 -22.19
CA MET A 100 -14.18 -0.83 -22.62
C MET A 100 -13.30 -1.80 -23.42
N SER A 101 -12.56 -1.27 -24.38
CA SER A 101 -11.67 -2.04 -25.25
C SER A 101 -10.37 -2.40 -24.55
N ASP A 102 -9.74 -3.51 -24.98
CA ASP A 102 -8.48 -3.95 -24.38
C ASP A 102 -7.33 -2.93 -24.55
N ALA A 103 -7.38 -2.10 -25.59
CA ALA A 103 -6.44 -1.01 -25.80
C ALA A 103 -6.47 0.02 -24.66
N GLU A 104 -7.61 0.20 -24.00
CA GLU A 104 -7.77 1.14 -22.90
C GLU A 104 -7.11 0.65 -21.60
N PHE A 105 -6.86 -0.66 -21.49
CA PHE A 105 -6.20 -1.30 -20.35
C PHE A 105 -4.66 -1.33 -20.45
N THR A 106 -4.08 -0.61 -21.42
CA THR A 106 -2.64 -0.44 -21.54
C THR A 106 -2.16 0.74 -20.69
N GLY A 107 -1.02 0.56 -20.00
CA GLY A 107 -0.36 1.60 -19.21
C GLY A 107 -0.28 1.33 -17.70
N GLU A 108 -0.04 2.40 -16.94
CA GLU A 108 0.05 2.35 -15.48
C GLU A 108 -1.33 2.16 -14.84
N THR A 109 -1.36 1.52 -13.67
CA THR A 109 -2.59 1.26 -12.91
C THR A 109 -3.44 2.51 -12.71
N LYS A 110 -2.82 3.65 -12.40
CA LYS A 110 -3.51 4.92 -12.17
C LYS A 110 -4.28 5.39 -13.41
N ASP A 111 -3.70 5.23 -14.60
CA ASP A 111 -4.26 5.71 -15.85
C ASP A 111 -5.44 4.82 -16.26
N ILE A 112 -5.29 3.50 -16.08
CA ILE A 112 -6.35 2.53 -16.32
C ILE A 112 -7.54 2.82 -15.39
N CYS A 113 -7.30 2.94 -14.09
CA CYS A 113 -8.36 3.24 -13.12
C CYS A 113 -9.02 4.59 -13.39
N ALA A 114 -8.25 5.62 -13.77
CA ALA A 114 -8.80 6.93 -14.13
C ALA A 114 -9.74 6.85 -15.34
N LYS A 115 -9.36 6.14 -16.42
CA LYS A 115 -10.23 5.92 -17.57
C LYS A 115 -11.53 5.22 -17.17
N VAL A 116 -11.43 4.15 -16.38
CA VAL A 116 -12.59 3.40 -15.87
C VAL A 116 -13.52 4.29 -15.06
N ILE A 117 -12.99 5.14 -14.17
CA ILE A 117 -13.77 6.10 -13.39
C ILE A 117 -14.48 7.10 -14.31
N THR A 118 -13.80 7.63 -15.32
CA THR A 118 -14.40 8.56 -16.29
C THR A 118 -15.55 7.89 -17.06
N THR A 119 -15.33 6.70 -17.63
CA THR A 119 -16.37 5.94 -18.33
C THR A 119 -17.57 5.66 -17.44
N TYR A 120 -17.31 5.31 -16.18
CA TYR A 120 -18.34 5.12 -15.16
C TYR A 120 -19.16 6.41 -14.92
N GLN A 121 -18.52 7.55 -14.75
CA GLN A 121 -19.18 8.84 -14.54
C GLN A 121 -20.00 9.26 -15.78
N ASP A 122 -19.45 9.06 -16.97
CA ASP A 122 -20.13 9.36 -18.22
C ASP A 122 -21.39 8.50 -18.40
N ASN A 123 -21.29 7.20 -18.10
CA ASN A 123 -22.43 6.30 -18.14
C ASN A 123 -23.51 6.70 -17.13
N LEU A 124 -23.16 7.03 -15.88
CA LEU A 124 -24.14 7.50 -14.90
C LEU A 124 -24.84 8.78 -15.33
N LYS A 125 -24.08 9.75 -15.87
CA LYS A 125 -24.62 11.05 -16.31
C LYS A 125 -25.69 10.92 -17.39
N VAL A 126 -25.56 9.95 -18.29
CA VAL A 126 -26.55 9.70 -19.35
C VAL A 126 -27.64 8.71 -18.93
N SER A 127 -27.39 7.89 -17.91
CA SER A 127 -28.31 6.84 -17.48
C SER A 127 -29.34 7.31 -16.47
N LEU A 128 -29.10 8.43 -15.79
CA LEU A 128 -29.94 8.94 -14.72
C LEU A 128 -30.42 10.36 -15.02
N LYS A 129 -31.65 10.68 -14.61
CA LYS A 129 -32.16 12.05 -14.62
C LYS A 129 -31.33 12.93 -13.68
N GLY A 130 -31.18 14.22 -14.01
CA GLY A 130 -30.46 15.17 -13.16
C GLY A 130 -30.99 15.17 -11.73
N GLY A 131 -30.10 15.02 -10.74
CA GLY A 131 -30.42 14.96 -9.32
C GLY A 131 -30.89 13.60 -8.80
N ALA A 132 -30.94 12.57 -9.66
CA ALA A 132 -31.20 11.21 -9.21
C ALA A 132 -30.01 10.65 -8.42
N LYS A 133 -30.33 9.92 -7.34
CA LYS A 133 -29.34 9.31 -6.46
C LYS A 133 -29.40 7.80 -6.54
N LEU A 134 -28.24 7.15 -6.45
CA LEU A 134 -28.17 5.71 -6.25
C LEU A 134 -28.37 5.41 -4.76
N LYS A 135 -29.22 4.43 -4.47
CA LYS A 135 -29.30 3.88 -3.11
C LYS A 135 -28.21 2.82 -2.97
N VAL A 136 -27.26 3.11 -2.07
CA VAL A 136 -26.11 2.28 -1.79
C VAL A 136 -26.23 1.72 -0.38
N GLU A 137 -26.35 0.39 -0.27
CA GLU A 137 -26.21 -0.30 1.02
C GLU A 137 -24.83 -0.96 1.04
N TYR A 138 -24.00 -0.49 1.96
CA TYR A 138 -22.62 -0.91 2.09
C TYR A 138 -22.41 -1.62 3.43
N LYS A 139 -21.86 -2.84 3.37
CA LYS A 139 -21.36 -3.56 4.53
C LYS A 139 -19.83 -3.58 4.44
N PRO A 140 -19.12 -2.90 5.35
CA PRO A 140 -17.67 -2.81 5.28
C PRO A 140 -17.00 -4.15 5.51
N ALA A 141 -15.84 -4.31 4.87
CA ALA A 141 -14.90 -5.37 5.21
C ALA A 141 -14.46 -5.21 6.67
N VAL A 142 -14.46 -6.31 7.43
CA VAL A 142 -13.97 -6.35 8.80
C VAL A 142 -12.65 -7.11 8.77
N CYS A 143 -11.59 -6.44 9.19
CA CYS A 143 -10.25 -6.99 9.26
C CYS A 143 -9.93 -7.41 10.70
N THR A 144 -9.47 -8.63 10.88
CA THR A 144 -8.98 -9.16 12.15
C THR A 144 -7.48 -9.27 12.07
N ILE A 145 -6.79 -8.53 12.95
CA ILE A 145 -5.35 -8.58 13.08
C ILE A 145 -5.02 -9.60 14.16
N ASP A 146 -4.19 -10.59 13.82
CA ASP A 146 -3.65 -11.49 14.82
C ASP A 146 -2.54 -10.76 15.62
N ALA A 147 -2.93 -10.20 16.76
CA ALA A 147 -1.99 -9.56 17.68
C ALA A 147 -0.91 -10.53 18.19
N SER A 148 -1.20 -11.84 18.25
CA SER A 148 -0.25 -12.85 18.66
C SER A 148 0.82 -13.09 17.59
N ALA A 149 0.48 -12.96 16.31
CA ALA A 149 1.45 -12.99 15.22
C ALA A 149 2.43 -11.81 15.31
N SER A 150 1.93 -10.60 15.62
CA SER A 150 2.78 -9.42 15.86
C SER A 150 3.76 -9.62 17.00
N ALA A 151 3.23 -10.06 18.15
CA ALA A 151 4.02 -10.31 19.35
C ALA A 151 5.04 -11.42 19.12
N SER A 152 4.67 -12.50 18.42
CA SER A 152 5.56 -13.61 18.10
C SER A 152 6.67 -13.21 17.14
N ALA A 153 6.37 -12.37 16.13
CA ALA A 153 7.38 -11.84 15.22
C ALA A 153 8.37 -10.93 15.94
N ALA A 154 7.88 -10.03 16.81
CA ALA A 154 8.74 -9.18 17.63
C ALA A 154 9.59 -10.01 18.60
N ALA A 155 9.01 -11.03 19.25
CA ALA A 155 9.70 -11.93 20.17
C ALA A 155 10.82 -12.72 19.48
N LYS A 156 10.54 -13.28 18.29
CA LYS A 156 11.55 -13.99 17.48
C LYS A 156 12.69 -13.06 17.06
N CYS A 157 12.38 -11.82 16.71
CA CYS A 157 13.37 -10.82 16.33
C CYS A 157 14.33 -10.46 17.48
N GLU A 158 13.84 -10.48 18.73
CA GLU A 158 14.67 -10.22 19.92
C GLU A 158 15.63 -11.37 20.27
N GLY A 159 15.57 -12.51 19.59
CA GLY A 159 16.43 -13.66 19.85
C GLY A 159 16.23 -14.32 21.22
N SER A 160 15.18 -13.94 21.95
CA SER A 160 14.86 -14.49 23.27
C SER A 160 13.68 -15.45 23.15
N GLY A 161 13.91 -16.72 23.51
CA GLY A 161 12.89 -17.76 23.65
C GLY A 161 11.90 -17.51 24.80
N GLY A 162 11.41 -16.28 24.96
CA GLY A 162 10.56 -15.89 26.09
C GLY A 162 10.27 -14.40 26.19
N ALA A 163 9.91 -13.71 25.11
CA ALA A 163 9.19 -12.45 25.26
C ALA A 163 7.70 -12.76 25.40
N THR A 164 7.19 -12.77 26.63
CA THR A 164 5.76 -12.87 26.94
C THR A 164 4.99 -11.79 26.18
N ALA A 165 4.00 -12.21 25.39
CA ALA A 165 3.10 -11.34 24.64
C ALA A 165 2.31 -10.44 25.61
N GLY A 166 2.87 -9.28 25.93
CA GLY A 166 2.17 -8.24 26.67
C GLY A 166 1.02 -7.72 25.83
N THR A 167 -0.19 -8.17 26.14
CA THR A 167 -1.43 -7.70 25.54
C THR A 167 -1.69 -6.26 25.98
N GLY A 168 -1.24 -5.30 25.16
CA GLY A 168 -1.72 -3.93 25.20
C GLY A 168 -0.91 -2.97 26.06
N GLY A 169 -0.45 -1.89 25.43
CA GLY A 169 0.07 -0.70 26.12
C GLY A 169 1.60 -0.62 26.14
N SER A 170 2.15 0.17 25.21
CA SER A 170 3.43 0.87 25.28
C SER A 170 4.37 0.51 26.44
N SER A 171 5.37 -0.35 26.20
CA SER A 171 6.70 -0.33 26.86
C SER A 171 7.46 -1.66 26.78
N GLY A 172 6.86 -2.74 26.25
CA GLY A 172 7.58 -4.00 26.01
C GLY A 172 8.89 -3.73 25.27
N GLY A 173 10.02 -4.06 25.92
CA GLY A 173 11.38 -3.59 25.65
C GLY A 173 12.03 -4.07 24.35
N GLY A 174 11.27 -4.32 23.29
CA GLY A 174 11.81 -4.63 21.97
C GLY A 174 12.47 -3.41 21.31
N SER A 175 13.51 -3.66 20.53
CA SER A 175 14.19 -2.70 19.68
C SER A 175 13.21 -2.14 18.63
N ALA A 176 13.52 -0.95 18.10
CA ALA A 176 12.67 -0.29 17.12
C ALA A 176 12.49 -1.16 15.85
N GLU A 177 13.55 -1.84 15.44
CA GLU A 177 13.60 -2.76 14.30
C GLU A 177 12.63 -3.93 14.49
N CYS A 178 12.61 -4.56 15.66
CA CYS A 178 11.73 -5.67 15.96
C CYS A 178 10.26 -5.26 16.09
N LYS A 179 10.01 -4.07 16.64
CA LYS A 179 8.66 -3.49 16.67
C LYS A 179 8.14 -3.20 15.27
N ALA A 180 8.98 -2.62 14.42
CA ALA A 180 8.66 -2.39 13.01
C ALA A 180 8.38 -3.69 12.26
N ALA A 181 9.28 -4.68 12.39
CA ALA A 181 9.09 -5.98 11.75
C ALA A 181 7.83 -6.69 12.25
N GLY A 182 7.55 -6.65 13.55
CA GLY A 182 6.34 -7.22 14.14
C GLY A 182 5.06 -6.52 13.67
N ALA A 183 5.08 -5.19 13.57
CA ALA A 183 3.95 -4.40 13.07
C ALA A 183 3.67 -4.70 11.59
N VAL A 184 4.72 -4.74 10.76
CA VAL A 184 4.60 -5.10 9.34
C VAL A 184 4.03 -6.50 9.20
N ASN A 185 4.65 -7.52 9.80
CA ASN A 185 4.17 -8.91 9.66
C ASN A 185 2.71 -9.06 10.09
N ALA A 186 2.31 -8.44 11.21
CA ALA A 186 0.92 -8.47 11.66
C ALA A 186 -0.06 -7.78 10.71
N SER A 187 0.36 -6.68 10.07
CA SER A 187 -0.46 -5.99 9.08
C SER A 187 -0.59 -6.77 7.76
N LEU A 188 0.41 -7.60 7.42
CA LEU A 188 0.43 -8.42 6.22
C LEU A 188 -0.42 -9.69 6.38
N ASP A 189 -0.42 -10.27 7.57
CA ASP A 189 -1.18 -11.49 7.89
C ASP A 189 -2.62 -11.17 8.35
N VAL A 190 -3.16 -10.01 7.96
CA VAL A 190 -4.52 -9.59 8.32
C VAL A 190 -5.57 -10.34 7.49
N GLU A 191 -6.52 -10.97 8.19
CA GLU A 191 -7.67 -11.59 7.54
C GLU A 191 -8.82 -10.59 7.49
N CYS A 192 -9.33 -10.32 6.29
CA CYS A 192 -10.48 -9.44 6.13
C CYS A 192 -11.63 -10.17 5.44
N THR A 193 -12.84 -9.97 5.96
CA THR A 193 -14.05 -10.36 5.24
C THR A 193 -14.18 -9.52 3.97
N GLU A 194 -14.82 -10.06 2.93
CA GLU A 194 -15.15 -9.25 1.76
C GLU A 194 -16.20 -8.19 2.12
N ALA A 195 -16.03 -6.99 1.56
CA ALA A 195 -17.07 -5.97 1.58
C ALA A 195 -18.29 -6.43 0.77
N GLU A 196 -19.50 -6.09 1.21
CA GLU A 196 -20.71 -6.32 0.42
C GLU A 196 -21.29 -4.96 -0.02
N LEU A 197 -21.75 -4.92 -1.28
CA LEU A 197 -22.33 -3.72 -1.86
C LEU A 197 -23.65 -4.08 -2.55
N LYS A 198 -24.74 -3.46 -2.11
CA LYS A 198 -26.02 -3.50 -2.83
C LYS A 198 -26.31 -2.12 -3.40
N LEU A 199 -26.53 -2.11 -4.71
CA LEU A 199 -26.81 -0.90 -5.47
C LEU A 199 -28.20 -1.02 -6.09
N SER A 200 -29.00 0.02 -5.92
CA SER A 200 -30.31 0.15 -6.55
C SER A 200 -30.55 1.59 -6.99
N ALA A 201 -31.33 1.75 -8.06
CA ALA A 201 -31.77 3.03 -8.57
C ALA A 201 -33.30 3.05 -8.66
N ASP A 202 -33.94 4.21 -8.47
CA ASP A 202 -35.36 4.35 -8.73
C ASP A 202 -35.63 4.24 -10.23
N ALA A 203 -36.44 3.26 -10.63
CA ALA A 203 -36.79 3.00 -12.03
C ALA A 203 -37.36 4.22 -12.76
N LYS A 204 -38.03 5.16 -12.05
CA LYS A 204 -38.59 6.39 -12.64
C LYS A 204 -37.53 7.41 -13.03
N LEU A 205 -36.32 7.27 -12.48
CA LEU A 205 -35.20 8.17 -12.69
C LEU A 205 -34.20 7.63 -13.73
N VAL A 206 -34.37 6.40 -14.19
CA VAL A 206 -33.51 5.77 -15.20
C VAL A 206 -33.91 6.24 -16.60
N VAL A 207 -32.93 6.78 -17.33
CA VAL A 207 -33.06 7.21 -18.73
C VAL A 207 -32.52 6.14 -19.67
N ASP A 208 -31.32 5.61 -19.38
CA ASP A 208 -30.70 4.52 -20.13
C ASP A 208 -30.48 3.32 -19.20
N LYS A 209 -31.42 2.37 -19.25
CA LYS A 209 -31.37 1.17 -18.41
C LYS A 209 -30.18 0.27 -18.75
N SER A 210 -29.77 0.21 -20.01
CA SER A 210 -28.68 -0.66 -20.45
C SER A 210 -27.35 -0.18 -19.87
N LYS A 211 -27.06 1.11 -20.03
CA LYS A 211 -25.85 1.72 -19.47
C LYS A 211 -25.85 1.71 -17.95
N LEU A 212 -27.02 1.92 -17.31
CA LEU A 212 -27.11 1.83 -15.86
C LEU A 212 -26.76 0.42 -15.37
N GLU A 213 -27.40 -0.63 -15.90
CA GLU A 213 -27.16 -2.01 -15.45
C GLU A 213 -25.71 -2.43 -15.69
N MET A 214 -25.13 -2.04 -16.82
CA MET A 214 -23.71 -2.27 -17.13
C MET A 214 -22.79 -1.61 -16.08
N THR A 215 -23.10 -0.37 -15.72
CA THR A 215 -22.37 0.40 -14.71
C THR A 215 -22.52 -0.20 -13.32
N LEU A 216 -23.73 -0.63 -12.95
CA LEU A 216 -24.00 -1.29 -11.68
C LEU A 216 -23.33 -2.68 -11.61
N SER A 217 -23.26 -3.42 -12.72
CA SER A 217 -22.53 -4.68 -12.83
C SER A 217 -21.04 -4.46 -12.56
N ALA A 218 -20.44 -3.47 -13.24
CA ALA A 218 -19.05 -3.10 -13.03
C ALA A 218 -18.75 -2.78 -11.56
N LEU A 219 -19.59 -1.96 -10.92
CA LEU A 219 -19.43 -1.64 -9.50
C LEU A 219 -19.54 -2.88 -8.61
N ARG A 220 -20.52 -3.77 -8.84
CA ARG A 220 -20.70 -4.99 -8.04
C ARG A 220 -19.50 -5.94 -8.18
N SER A 221 -18.89 -6.00 -9.36
CA SER A 221 -17.76 -6.90 -9.63
C SER A 221 -16.42 -6.38 -9.10
N GLY A 222 -16.18 -5.06 -9.13
CA GLY A 222 -14.88 -4.49 -8.76
C GLY A 222 -14.82 -3.77 -7.43
N LEU A 223 -15.88 -3.04 -7.06
CA LEU A 223 -15.85 -2.16 -5.88
C LEU A 223 -15.69 -2.92 -4.55
N PRO A 224 -16.36 -4.07 -4.31
CA PRO A 224 -16.11 -4.90 -3.13
C PRO A 224 -14.64 -5.26 -2.91
N LYS A 225 -13.92 -5.60 -3.98
CA LYS A 225 -12.49 -5.93 -3.91
C LYS A 225 -11.66 -4.72 -3.53
N LEU A 226 -11.90 -3.57 -4.17
CA LEU A 226 -11.22 -2.30 -3.84
C LEU A 226 -11.47 -1.87 -2.39
N LEU A 227 -12.71 -2.02 -1.91
CA LEU A 227 -13.07 -1.68 -0.52
C LEU A 227 -12.41 -2.63 0.49
N SER A 228 -12.29 -3.91 0.15
CA SER A 228 -11.58 -4.89 0.98
C SER A 228 -10.07 -4.60 1.01
N ILE A 229 -9.48 -4.19 -0.11
CA ILE A 229 -8.09 -3.70 -0.17
C ILE A 229 -7.92 -2.48 0.73
N LYS A 230 -8.82 -1.49 0.64
CA LYS A 230 -8.76 -0.30 1.50
C LYS A 230 -8.77 -0.67 2.99
N ALA A 231 -9.60 -1.63 3.39
CA ALA A 231 -9.65 -2.10 4.77
C ALA A 231 -8.32 -2.76 5.20
N ARG A 232 -7.62 -3.47 4.30
CA ARG A 232 -6.26 -4.00 4.54
C ARG A 232 -5.18 -2.93 4.55
N LEU A 233 -5.36 -1.87 3.76
CA LEU A 233 -4.38 -0.79 3.65
C LEU A 233 -4.29 0.07 4.91
N GLU A 234 -5.38 0.25 5.67
CA GLU A 234 -5.33 1.06 6.89
C GLU A 234 -4.34 0.53 7.96
N PRO A 235 -4.39 -0.76 8.37
CA PRO A 235 -3.38 -1.29 9.28
C PRO A 235 -1.99 -1.34 8.66
N MET A 236 -1.89 -1.56 7.34
CA MET A 236 -0.63 -1.53 6.61
C MET A 236 0.00 -0.13 6.63
N GLN A 237 -0.78 0.94 6.47
CA GLN A 237 -0.30 2.32 6.57
C GLN A 237 0.32 2.61 7.94
N LYS A 238 -0.38 2.22 9.02
CA LYS A 238 0.16 2.35 10.38
C LYS A 238 1.46 1.56 10.55
N ALA A 239 1.54 0.35 9.99
CA ALA A 239 2.77 -0.44 10.01
C ALA A 239 3.89 0.22 9.20
N VAL A 240 3.59 0.79 8.03
CA VAL A 240 4.52 1.58 7.20
C VAL A 240 5.04 2.79 7.97
N GLU A 241 4.21 3.51 8.71
CA GLU A 241 4.65 4.64 9.55
C GLU A 241 5.64 4.20 10.63
N VAL A 242 5.32 3.12 11.37
CA VAL A 242 6.22 2.56 12.38
C VAL A 242 7.52 2.08 11.77
N TRP A 243 7.44 1.40 10.63
CA TRP A 243 8.60 0.92 9.89
C TRP A 243 9.45 2.06 9.33
N ALA A 244 8.84 3.11 8.77
CA ALA A 244 9.54 4.27 8.22
C ALA A 244 10.26 5.05 9.32
N LYS A 245 9.64 5.15 10.51
CA LYS A 245 10.31 5.71 11.68
C LYS A 245 11.53 4.87 12.09
N ALA A 246 11.39 3.55 12.17
CA ALA A 246 12.53 2.68 12.47
C ALA A 246 13.64 2.75 11.41
N ALA A 247 13.28 2.89 10.14
CA ALA A 247 14.23 3.10 9.04
C ALA A 247 14.98 4.43 9.18
N ALA A 248 14.28 5.51 9.57
CA ALA A 248 14.88 6.81 9.83
C ALA A 248 15.82 6.76 11.05
N ASP A 249 15.40 6.13 12.14
CA ASP A 249 16.23 5.95 13.33
C ASP A 249 17.50 5.14 13.00
N LEU A 250 17.40 4.08 12.21
CA LEU A 250 18.54 3.31 11.69
C LEU A 250 19.51 4.17 10.87
N LYS A 251 18.96 5.02 9.99
CA LYS A 251 19.75 5.96 9.20
C LYS A 251 20.48 6.97 10.08
N ASP A 252 19.82 7.50 11.10
CA ASP A 252 20.37 8.51 12.01
C ASP A 252 21.44 7.92 12.94
N MET A 253 21.34 6.63 13.29
CA MET A 253 22.44 5.91 13.95
C MET A 253 23.71 5.84 13.09
N GLY A 254 23.57 5.96 11.77
CA GLY A 254 24.61 6.38 10.84
C GLY A 254 25.91 5.56 10.92
N PRO A 255 27.09 6.22 10.85
CA PRO A 255 28.39 5.54 10.89
C PRO A 255 28.58 4.68 12.13
N LYS A 256 27.96 4.99 13.27
CA LYS A 256 28.14 4.19 14.51
C LYS A 256 27.53 2.80 14.36
N PHE A 257 26.33 2.72 13.79
CA PHE A 257 25.70 1.44 13.48
C PHE A 257 26.50 0.70 12.41
N VAL A 258 26.82 1.38 11.31
CA VAL A 258 27.54 0.81 10.17
C VAL A 258 28.94 0.30 10.59
N ASN A 259 29.68 1.06 11.38
CA ASN A 259 31.01 0.67 11.88
C ASN A 259 30.97 -0.54 12.82
N SER A 260 29.82 -0.82 13.45
CA SER A 260 29.66 -2.02 14.29
C SER A 260 29.67 -3.33 13.48
N PHE A 261 29.48 -3.25 12.16
CA PHE A 261 29.49 -4.40 11.24
C PHE A 261 30.81 -4.57 10.48
N GLY A 262 31.83 -3.75 10.76
CA GLY A 262 33.16 -3.87 10.15
C GLY A 262 33.10 -3.91 8.62
N ASP A 263 33.59 -5.00 8.02
CA ASP A 263 33.68 -5.17 6.56
C ASP A 263 32.31 -5.22 5.86
N GLN A 264 31.22 -5.49 6.58
CA GLN A 264 29.86 -5.56 6.03
C GLN A 264 29.16 -4.20 5.98
N ALA A 265 29.79 -3.16 6.52
CA ALA A 265 29.29 -1.78 6.56
C ALA A 265 28.70 -1.28 5.23
N MET A 266 29.43 -1.54 4.13
CA MET A 266 29.04 -1.08 2.79
C MET A 266 27.80 -1.83 2.26
N CYS A 267 27.68 -3.12 2.55
CA CYS A 267 26.52 -3.91 2.14
C CYS A 267 25.25 -3.48 2.89
N ILE A 268 25.37 -3.32 4.22
CA ILE A 268 24.26 -2.92 5.10
C ILE A 268 23.75 -1.52 4.76
N SER A 269 24.65 -0.56 4.52
CA SER A 269 24.26 0.79 4.10
C SER A 269 23.52 0.80 2.75
N GLY A 270 23.90 -0.09 1.82
CA GLY A 270 23.16 -0.33 0.58
C GLY A 270 21.72 -0.79 0.81
N GLN A 271 21.51 -1.75 1.72
CA GLN A 271 20.17 -2.27 2.07
C GLN A 271 19.31 -1.23 2.81
N ILE A 272 19.91 -0.39 3.67
CA ILE A 272 19.20 0.75 4.30
C ILE A 272 18.75 1.74 3.22
N ALA A 273 19.61 2.08 2.27
CA ALA A 273 19.26 2.99 1.18
C ALA A 273 18.15 2.41 0.28
N ALA A 274 18.21 1.11 -0.02
CA ALA A 274 17.15 0.41 -0.75
C ALA A 274 15.83 0.42 0.03
N SER A 275 15.87 0.17 1.34
CA SER A 275 14.70 0.25 2.22
C SER A 275 14.08 1.65 2.21
N VAL A 276 14.86 2.72 2.29
CA VAL A 276 14.34 4.10 2.22
C VAL A 276 13.67 4.39 0.86
N ARG A 277 14.21 3.87 -0.25
CA ARG A 277 13.57 4.00 -1.57
C ARG A 277 12.29 3.15 -1.67
N ALA A 278 12.26 2.00 -1.02
CA ALA A 278 11.05 1.19 -0.90
C ALA A 278 9.92 1.98 -0.25
N ALA A 279 10.24 2.74 0.81
CA ALA A 279 9.27 3.54 1.55
C ALA A 279 8.47 4.46 0.63
N SER A 280 9.16 5.23 -0.22
CA SER A 280 8.52 6.19 -1.12
C SER A 280 7.70 5.51 -2.21
N GLN A 281 8.13 4.36 -2.70
CA GLN A 281 7.36 3.56 -3.66
C GLN A 281 6.08 2.98 -3.03
N ILE A 282 6.20 2.45 -1.80
CA ILE A 282 5.05 1.91 -1.05
C ILE A 282 4.05 3.03 -0.78
N GLU A 283 4.51 4.19 -0.30
CA GLU A 283 3.65 5.35 -0.04
C GLU A 283 2.93 5.80 -1.32
N ALA A 284 3.63 5.88 -2.45
CA ALA A 284 3.03 6.21 -3.74
C ALA A 284 1.95 5.19 -4.16
N ASN A 285 2.23 3.89 -4.06
CA ASN A 285 1.29 2.82 -4.43
C ASN A 285 0.05 2.78 -3.52
N VAL A 286 0.26 2.97 -2.22
CA VAL A 286 -0.81 3.04 -1.22
C VAL A 286 -1.67 4.28 -1.46
N SER A 287 -1.06 5.44 -1.71
CA SER A 287 -1.76 6.69 -2.00
C SER A 287 -2.64 6.61 -3.26
N VAL A 288 -2.14 5.99 -4.33
CA VAL A 288 -2.93 5.73 -5.55
C VAL A 288 -4.15 4.85 -5.23
N SER A 289 -3.95 3.79 -4.44
CA SER A 289 -5.02 2.86 -4.06
C SER A 289 -6.12 3.55 -3.23
N VAL A 290 -5.73 4.42 -2.29
CA VAL A 290 -6.67 5.21 -1.49
C VAL A 290 -7.43 6.22 -2.36
N SER A 291 -6.74 6.91 -3.26
CA SER A 291 -7.33 7.95 -4.13
C SER A 291 -8.39 7.38 -5.08
N VAL A 292 -8.11 6.20 -5.67
CA VAL A 292 -9.07 5.48 -6.52
C VAL A 292 -10.30 5.07 -5.70
N THR A 293 -10.09 4.57 -4.47
CA THR A 293 -11.20 4.12 -3.62
C THR A 293 -12.04 5.29 -3.07
N ALA A 294 -11.40 6.42 -2.75
CA ALA A 294 -12.10 7.63 -2.31
C ALA A 294 -12.96 8.21 -3.43
N SER A 295 -12.44 8.29 -4.65
CA SER A 295 -13.18 8.76 -5.83
C SER A 295 -14.39 7.87 -6.14
N ALA A 296 -14.23 6.55 -6.02
CA ALA A 296 -15.33 5.60 -6.19
C ALA A 296 -16.42 5.77 -5.11
N SER A 297 -16.01 5.97 -3.86
CA SER A 297 -16.95 6.15 -2.73
C SER A 297 -17.71 7.48 -2.81
N ALA A 298 -17.03 8.57 -3.17
CA ALA A 298 -17.64 9.90 -3.31
C ALA A 298 -18.71 9.94 -4.40
N THR A 299 -18.51 9.21 -5.49
CA THR A 299 -19.48 9.17 -6.59
C THR A 299 -20.72 8.31 -6.25
N ALA A 300 -20.61 7.40 -5.28
CA ALA A 300 -21.71 6.55 -4.85
C ALA A 300 -22.66 7.23 -3.84
N GLY A 301 -22.21 8.30 -3.17
CA GLY A 301 -22.98 9.06 -2.17
C GLY A 301 -23.66 10.34 -2.70
N GLY A 302 -23.46 10.69 -3.97
CA GLY A 302 -24.03 11.86 -4.64
C GLY A 302 -25.52 11.74 -4.95
#